data_AF-A0A5C8SQB7-F1
#
_entry.id   AF-A0A5C8SQB7-F1
#
_cell.length_a   1.000
_cell.length_b   1.000
_cell.length_c   1.000
_cell.angle_alpha   90.00
_cell.angle_beta   90.00
_cell.angle_gamma   90.00
#
_symmetry.space_group_name_H-M   'P 1'
#
loop_
_entity.id
_entity.type
_entity.pdbx_description
1 polymer ?
#
loop_
_entity_poly.entity_id
_entity_poly.type
_entity_poly.pdbx_seq_one_letter_code
_entity_poly.pdbx_strand_id
1 'polypeptide(L)'
;MNEIARPPEGDPVSAPMPGAQPIVPRPSEGLPEARPLAPRRGGLSPLNRRRLENFRRNRLGYVSFLIFLSLFVVSLFAEILANDRPIVASYKGEWLFPVLIDYPEEKFGGFLARTDYRTPEIVKEIAENGWAIWPPIPFSYDTINDGLPTPSPSPPTWMLTDAQCQAAETAPGAGCANIPWHWLGTDNTTRDVLARVIYGFRISVLFGLILAAVSSLIGVVAGAVQGYFGGWVDLAFQRFIEVWGGIPTLYLIIIISAFIAPGFFVLLGIMLLFSWVALVSVVRAEFLRARNFEYVRAARALGLSNVRIMTVHLLPNAMVATLTFLPFILNGSITTLTSLDFLGFGLPPGSPSLGELLAQGKDNLTAPWLGLSGFLVIAAMLSLLVFAGEAVRDAFDPRKTFR
;
A
#
# COMPACT_ATOMS: atom_id res chain seq x y z
N MET A 1 54.09 17.63 27.93
CA MET A 1 54.38 17.59 26.48
C MET A 1 53.23 18.26 25.76
N ASN A 2 53.37 19.56 25.51
CA ASN A 2 52.43 20.40 24.77
C ASN A 2 53.24 21.05 23.65
N GLU A 3 52.95 20.74 22.40
CA GLU A 3 53.54 21.41 21.26
C GLU A 3 52.41 21.90 20.36
N ILE A 4 52.18 23.22 20.42
CA ILE A 4 51.19 23.94 19.65
C ILE A 4 51.90 24.37 18.35
N ALA A 5 51.51 23.78 17.23
CA ALA A 5 52.00 24.16 15.91
C ALA A 5 51.48 25.57 15.53
N ARG A 6 52.42 26.47 15.20
CA ARG A 6 52.16 27.84 14.75
C ARG A 6 51.93 27.84 13.22
N PRO A 7 50.94 28.56 12.65
CA PRO A 7 50.79 28.66 11.20
C PRO A 7 51.86 29.60 10.58
N PRO A 8 52.21 29.42 9.30
CA PRO A 8 53.23 30.24 8.64
C PRO A 8 52.74 31.68 8.39
N GLU A 9 53.65 32.64 8.56
CA GLU A 9 53.47 34.06 8.22
C GLU A 9 53.18 34.23 6.73
N GLY A 10 52.12 34.96 6.39
CA GLY A 10 51.80 35.36 5.03
C GLY A 10 52.65 36.55 4.58
N ASP A 11 53.04 36.56 3.31
CA ASP A 11 53.80 37.64 2.68
C ASP A 11 53.09 39.00 2.80
N PRO A 12 53.84 40.11 2.92
CA PRO A 12 53.26 41.45 3.01
C PRO A 12 52.58 41.84 1.69
N VAL A 13 51.32 42.25 1.80
CA VAL A 13 50.53 42.80 0.70
C VAL A 13 51.20 44.06 0.16
N SER A 14 51.62 44.01 -1.11
CA SER A 14 52.16 45.17 -1.83
C SER A 14 51.14 46.31 -1.91
N ALA A 15 51.55 47.52 -1.54
CA ALA A 15 50.73 48.73 -1.63
C ALA A 15 50.24 48.99 -3.08
N PRO A 16 49.04 49.57 -3.27
CA PRO A 16 48.53 49.84 -4.60
C PRO A 16 49.30 51.00 -5.25
N MET A 17 49.64 50.82 -6.54
CA MET A 17 50.31 51.82 -7.38
C MET A 17 49.48 53.13 -7.45
N PRO A 18 50.10 54.31 -7.32
CA PRO A 18 49.38 55.58 -7.46
C PRO A 18 49.02 55.80 -8.93
N GLY A 19 47.72 55.76 -9.25
CA GLY A 19 47.21 56.08 -10.59
C GLY A 19 46.09 55.18 -11.13
N ALA A 20 45.74 54.08 -10.44
CA ALA A 20 44.60 53.26 -10.83
C ALA A 20 43.28 53.93 -10.41
N GLN A 21 42.62 54.62 -11.34
CA GLN A 21 41.26 55.11 -11.11
C GLN A 21 40.31 53.91 -10.94
N PRO A 22 39.32 53.98 -10.03
CA PRO A 22 38.30 52.95 -9.92
C PRO A 22 37.55 52.85 -11.25
N ILE A 23 37.42 51.64 -11.79
CA ILE A 23 36.52 51.38 -12.92
C ILE A 23 35.10 51.58 -12.40
N VAL A 24 34.52 52.75 -12.66
CA VAL A 24 33.11 53.01 -12.42
C VAL A 24 32.33 52.27 -13.51
N PRO A 25 31.49 51.27 -13.17
CA PRO A 25 30.66 50.62 -14.18
C PRO A 25 29.70 51.66 -14.77
N ARG A 26 29.66 51.77 -16.11
CA ARG A 26 28.74 52.70 -16.79
C ARG A 26 27.29 52.31 -16.45
N PRO A 27 26.43 53.25 -16.04
CA PRO A 27 25.02 52.97 -15.88
C PRO A 27 24.34 53.06 -17.25
N SER A 28 24.21 51.93 -17.96
CA SER A 28 23.14 51.60 -18.93
C SER A 28 23.57 50.57 -19.99
N GLU A 29 24.01 49.39 -19.59
CA GLU A 29 23.72 48.20 -20.40
C GLU A 29 22.67 47.43 -19.62
N GLY A 30 21.43 47.53 -20.06
CA GLY A 30 20.31 46.85 -19.43
C GLY A 30 20.68 45.39 -19.23
N LEU A 31 20.60 44.93 -17.98
CA LEU A 31 20.61 43.51 -17.67
C LEU A 31 19.62 42.85 -18.65
N PRO A 32 20.04 41.85 -19.45
CA PRO A 32 19.15 41.26 -20.43
C PRO A 32 17.87 40.85 -19.68
N GLU A 33 16.73 41.44 -20.07
CA GLU A 33 15.44 41.11 -19.48
C GLU A 33 15.34 39.59 -19.47
N ALA A 34 15.21 39.02 -18.27
CA ALA A 34 15.05 37.59 -18.09
C ALA A 34 13.75 37.21 -18.81
N ARG A 35 13.89 36.75 -20.06
CA ARG A 35 12.73 36.31 -20.85
C ARG A 35 11.97 35.32 -20.00
N PRO A 36 10.68 35.55 -19.70
CA PRO A 36 9.89 34.58 -18.98
C PRO A 36 9.93 33.28 -19.79
N LEU A 37 10.52 32.23 -19.20
CA LEU A 37 10.58 30.92 -19.81
C LEU A 37 9.14 30.53 -20.15
N ALA A 38 8.83 30.47 -21.44
CA ALA A 38 7.51 30.07 -21.89
C ALA A 38 7.15 28.75 -21.22
N PRO A 39 5.94 28.62 -20.62
CA PRO A 39 5.56 27.39 -19.95
C PRO A 39 5.59 26.25 -20.97
N ARG A 40 6.58 25.35 -20.83
CA ARG A 40 6.69 24.17 -21.68
C ARG A 40 5.45 23.30 -21.47
N ARG A 41 4.54 23.31 -22.45
CA ARG A 41 3.39 22.42 -22.50
C ARG A 41 3.86 20.98 -22.72
N GLY A 42 3.49 20.08 -21.81
CA GLY A 42 3.36 18.64 -22.10
C GLY A 42 4.44 17.68 -21.61
N GLY A 43 5.46 18.10 -20.86
CA GLY A 43 6.55 17.22 -20.40
C GLY A 43 6.83 17.27 -18.90
N LEU A 44 7.40 16.18 -18.35
CA LEU A 44 7.96 16.19 -16.99
C LEU A 44 9.00 17.32 -16.87
N SER A 45 9.00 18.02 -15.73
CA SER A 45 10.04 19.01 -15.43
C SER A 45 11.44 18.35 -15.45
N PRO A 46 12.52 19.10 -15.77
CA PRO A 46 13.88 18.54 -15.77
C PRO A 46 14.23 17.84 -14.45
N LEU A 47 13.74 18.38 -13.32
CA LEU A 47 13.88 17.76 -12.01
C LEU A 47 13.14 16.42 -11.92
N ASN A 48 11.86 16.38 -12.31
CA ASN A 48 11.07 15.14 -12.22
C ASN A 48 11.57 14.07 -13.21
N ARG A 49 12.11 14.45 -14.36
CA ARG A 49 12.77 13.53 -15.28
C ARG A 49 14.00 12.86 -14.63
N ARG A 50 14.86 13.65 -13.98
CA ARG A 50 16.01 13.12 -13.23
C ARG A 50 15.60 12.20 -12.08
N ARG A 51 14.54 12.56 -11.34
CA ARG A 51 13.98 11.70 -10.28
C ARG A 51 13.55 10.34 -10.85
N LEU A 52 12.86 10.34 -11.98
CA LEU A 52 12.45 9.10 -12.67
C LEU A 52 13.65 8.29 -13.17
N GLU A 53 14.68 8.95 -13.70
CA GLU A 53 15.93 8.28 -14.12
C GLU A 53 16.66 7.65 -12.93
N ASN A 54 16.75 8.37 -11.79
CA ASN A 54 17.31 7.85 -10.54
C ASN A 54 16.51 6.66 -9.99
N PHE A 55 15.18 6.74 -10.04
CA PHE A 55 14.28 5.63 -9.66
C PHE A 55 14.57 4.38 -10.50
N ARG A 56 14.66 4.52 -11.83
CA ARG A 56 14.97 3.42 -12.76
C ARG A 56 16.40 2.89 -12.62
N ARG A 57 17.34 3.71 -12.15
CA ARG A 57 18.73 3.32 -11.92
C ARG A 57 18.86 2.34 -10.75
N ASN A 58 18.00 2.45 -9.74
CA ASN A 58 17.89 1.45 -8.67
C ASN A 58 17.13 0.22 -9.22
N ARG A 59 17.87 -0.73 -9.83
CA ARG A 59 17.29 -1.90 -10.51
C ARG A 59 16.43 -2.74 -9.58
N LEU A 60 16.89 -3.00 -8.36
CA LEU A 60 16.17 -3.85 -7.41
C LEU A 60 14.84 -3.21 -7.01
N GLY A 61 14.85 -1.93 -6.65
CA GLY A 61 13.63 -1.24 -6.27
C GLY A 61 12.68 -0.99 -7.44
N TYR A 62 13.21 -0.70 -8.65
CA TYR A 62 12.39 -0.56 -9.85
C TYR A 62 11.69 -1.87 -10.26
N VAL A 63 12.43 -2.99 -10.26
CA VAL A 63 11.84 -4.31 -10.55
C VAL A 63 10.83 -4.70 -9.47
N SER A 64 11.14 -4.47 -8.20
CA SER A 64 10.22 -4.74 -7.09
C SER A 64 8.93 -3.92 -7.22
N PHE A 65 9.04 -2.65 -7.60
CA PHE A 65 7.89 -1.80 -7.89
C PHE A 65 7.04 -2.34 -9.05
N LEU A 66 7.66 -2.79 -10.15
CA LEU A 66 6.92 -3.36 -11.28
C LEU A 66 6.22 -4.66 -10.92
N ILE A 67 6.88 -5.55 -10.18
CA ILE A 67 6.28 -6.80 -9.70
C ILE A 67 5.11 -6.49 -8.78
N PHE A 68 5.31 -5.64 -7.78
CA PHE A 68 4.26 -5.24 -6.85
C PHE A 68 3.08 -4.61 -7.58
N LEU A 69 3.32 -3.66 -8.49
CA LEU A 69 2.27 -3.01 -9.25
C LEU A 69 1.50 -4.01 -10.11
N SER A 70 2.19 -4.96 -10.73
CA SER A 70 1.55 -6.01 -11.53
C SER A 70 0.67 -6.91 -10.67
N LEU A 71 1.19 -7.40 -9.53
CA LEU A 71 0.42 -8.21 -8.58
C LEU A 71 -0.78 -7.46 -8.03
N PHE A 72 -0.62 -6.17 -7.71
CA PHE A 72 -1.71 -5.33 -7.23
C PHE A 72 -2.78 -5.09 -8.30
N VAL A 73 -2.38 -4.77 -9.54
CA VAL A 73 -3.36 -4.61 -10.63
C VAL A 73 -4.09 -5.92 -10.89
N VAL A 74 -3.39 -7.05 -10.91
CA VAL A 74 -4.02 -8.37 -11.08
C VAL A 74 -4.99 -8.67 -9.92
N SER A 75 -4.61 -8.37 -8.68
CA SER A 75 -5.48 -8.62 -7.53
C SER A 75 -6.73 -7.73 -7.49
N LEU A 76 -6.69 -6.53 -8.10
CA LEU A 76 -7.90 -5.70 -8.27
C LEU A 76 -8.99 -6.40 -9.10
N PHE A 77 -8.61 -7.33 -9.98
CA PHE A 77 -9.53 -8.17 -10.76
C PHE A 77 -9.69 -9.57 -10.17
N ALA A 78 -9.58 -9.72 -8.84
CA ALA A 78 -9.70 -11.00 -8.16
C ALA A 78 -11.00 -11.74 -8.51
N GLU A 79 -12.12 -11.03 -8.72
CA GLU A 79 -13.41 -11.62 -9.09
C GLU A 79 -13.40 -12.29 -10.47
N ILE A 80 -12.46 -11.93 -11.35
CA ILE A 80 -12.28 -12.56 -12.67
C ILE A 80 -11.26 -13.71 -12.58
N LEU A 81 -10.31 -13.62 -11.64
CA LEU A 81 -9.25 -14.60 -11.48
C LEU A 81 -9.67 -15.78 -10.61
N ALA A 82 -10.40 -15.50 -9.53
CA ALA A 82 -10.80 -16.42 -8.47
C ALA A 82 -12.26 -16.15 -8.06
N ASN A 83 -13.19 -16.98 -8.53
CA ASN A 83 -14.61 -16.83 -8.21
C ASN A 83 -15.33 -18.18 -8.28
N ASP A 84 -16.37 -18.36 -7.46
CA ASP A 84 -17.25 -19.54 -7.49
C ASP A 84 -18.36 -19.43 -8.52
N ARG A 85 -18.33 -18.39 -9.34
CA ARG A 85 -19.28 -18.13 -10.40
C ARG A 85 -18.58 -18.04 -11.76
N PRO A 86 -19.22 -18.47 -12.84
CA PRO A 86 -18.70 -18.26 -14.17
C PRO A 86 -18.68 -16.76 -14.50
N ILE A 87 -17.67 -16.36 -15.28
CA ILE A 87 -17.50 -14.98 -15.75
C ILE A 87 -18.64 -14.61 -16.69
N VAL A 88 -18.94 -15.52 -17.61
CA VAL A 88 -20.02 -15.40 -18.59
C VAL A 88 -20.63 -16.77 -18.82
N ALA A 89 -21.94 -16.81 -19.01
CA ALA A 89 -22.66 -18.02 -19.42
C ALA A 89 -23.69 -17.68 -20.49
N SER A 90 -23.86 -18.56 -21.48
CA SER A 90 -24.97 -18.54 -22.41
C SER A 90 -25.96 -19.60 -21.95
N TYR A 91 -27.23 -19.25 -21.72
CA TYR A 91 -28.25 -20.19 -21.26
C TYR A 91 -29.58 -19.88 -21.94
N LYS A 92 -30.17 -20.86 -22.64
CA LYS A 92 -31.44 -20.74 -23.39
C LYS A 92 -31.46 -19.53 -24.36
N GLY A 93 -30.30 -19.21 -24.94
CA GLY A 93 -30.13 -18.09 -25.89
C GLY A 93 -29.87 -16.73 -25.26
N GLU A 94 -29.87 -16.62 -23.93
CA GLU A 94 -29.54 -15.39 -23.19
C GLU A 94 -28.09 -15.38 -22.70
N TRP A 95 -27.47 -14.20 -22.75
CA TRP A 95 -26.14 -13.97 -22.17
C TRP A 95 -26.29 -13.54 -20.71
N LEU A 96 -25.63 -14.28 -19.82
CA LEU A 96 -25.59 -14.04 -18.39
C LEU A 96 -24.16 -13.66 -17.97
N PHE A 97 -24.06 -12.76 -16.99
CA PHE A 97 -22.79 -12.37 -16.36
C PHE A 97 -22.86 -12.64 -14.84
N PRO A 98 -22.80 -13.92 -14.40
CA PRO A 98 -22.99 -14.27 -12.98
C PRO A 98 -21.98 -13.65 -12.02
N VAL A 99 -20.78 -13.35 -12.50
CA VAL A 99 -19.75 -12.64 -11.72
C VAL A 99 -20.18 -11.24 -11.28
N LEU A 100 -21.09 -10.58 -12.02
CA LEU A 100 -21.56 -9.21 -11.74
C LEU A 100 -22.99 -9.16 -11.21
N ILE A 101 -23.82 -10.15 -11.58
CA ILE A 101 -25.26 -10.14 -11.33
C ILE A 101 -25.66 -11.43 -10.64
N ASP A 102 -26.39 -11.30 -9.54
CA ASP A 102 -26.98 -12.43 -8.83
C ASP A 102 -28.22 -12.90 -9.57
N TYR A 103 -28.18 -14.14 -10.08
CA TYR A 103 -29.34 -14.80 -10.65
C TYR A 103 -29.92 -15.79 -9.64
N PRO A 104 -31.24 -15.79 -9.40
CA PRO A 104 -31.90 -16.79 -8.59
C PRO A 104 -31.86 -18.15 -9.27
N GLU A 105 -31.80 -19.21 -8.48
CA GLU A 105 -31.66 -20.57 -8.99
C GLU A 105 -32.93 -21.05 -9.72
N GLU A 106 -34.08 -20.41 -9.47
CA GLU A 106 -35.32 -20.59 -10.22
C GLU A 106 -35.12 -20.47 -11.75
N LYS A 107 -34.16 -19.63 -12.19
CA LYS A 107 -33.80 -19.50 -13.61
C LYS A 107 -33.27 -20.81 -14.21
N PHE A 108 -32.65 -21.63 -13.38
CA PHE A 108 -32.05 -22.92 -13.72
C PHE A 108 -32.91 -24.10 -13.21
N GLY A 109 -34.14 -23.84 -12.76
CA GLY A 109 -35.05 -24.87 -12.25
C GLY A 109 -34.88 -25.25 -10.78
N GLY A 110 -34.06 -24.52 -10.02
CA GLY A 110 -33.94 -24.66 -8.57
C GLY A 110 -34.83 -23.70 -7.79
N PHE A 111 -34.48 -23.43 -6.54
CA PHE A 111 -35.31 -22.67 -5.60
C PHE A 111 -34.51 -21.79 -4.64
N LEU A 112 -33.17 -21.82 -4.69
CA LEU A 112 -32.34 -20.92 -3.90
C LEU A 112 -32.41 -19.48 -4.43
N ALA A 113 -32.41 -18.52 -3.50
CA ALA A 113 -32.40 -17.09 -3.82
C ALA A 113 -31.15 -16.66 -4.61
N ARG A 114 -30.04 -17.38 -4.42
CA ARG A 114 -28.77 -17.20 -5.13
C ARG A 114 -28.35 -18.55 -5.67
N THR A 115 -28.12 -18.61 -6.98
CA THR A 115 -27.66 -19.83 -7.67
C THR A 115 -26.26 -20.22 -7.16
N ASP A 116 -26.11 -21.48 -6.77
CA ASP A 116 -24.80 -22.13 -6.66
C ASP A 116 -24.46 -22.79 -8.00
N TYR A 117 -23.54 -22.19 -8.74
CA TYR A 117 -23.17 -22.64 -10.08
C TYR A 117 -22.31 -23.90 -10.09
N ARG A 118 -21.85 -24.36 -8.92
CA ARG A 118 -20.93 -25.48 -8.78
C ARG A 118 -21.60 -26.80 -8.48
N THR A 119 -22.90 -26.79 -8.16
CA THR A 119 -23.66 -28.02 -7.95
C THR A 119 -23.73 -28.83 -9.24
N PRO A 120 -23.57 -30.16 -9.18
CA PRO A 120 -23.63 -31.02 -10.36
C PRO A 120 -24.90 -30.81 -11.19
N GLU A 121 -26.03 -30.52 -10.52
CA GLU A 121 -27.33 -30.25 -11.13
C GLU A 121 -27.30 -29.00 -12.01
N ILE A 122 -26.78 -27.88 -11.49
CA ILE A 122 -26.73 -26.61 -12.23
C ILE A 122 -25.68 -26.66 -13.34
N VAL A 123 -24.52 -27.27 -13.08
CA VAL A 123 -23.49 -27.47 -14.10
C VAL A 123 -24.05 -28.27 -15.29
N LYS A 124 -24.81 -29.33 -15.01
CA LYS A 124 -25.45 -30.15 -16.03
C LYS A 124 -26.55 -29.38 -16.78
N GLU A 125 -27.43 -28.67 -16.08
CA GLU A 125 -28.52 -27.89 -16.69
C GLU A 125 -27.97 -26.81 -17.64
N ILE A 126 -26.88 -26.13 -17.25
CA ILE A 126 -26.22 -25.13 -18.11
C ILE A 126 -25.56 -25.80 -19.31
N ALA A 127 -24.89 -26.95 -19.13
CA ALA A 127 -24.25 -27.67 -20.23
C ALA A 127 -25.24 -28.23 -21.25
N GLU A 128 -26.43 -28.64 -20.82
CA GLU A 128 -27.50 -29.13 -21.71
C GLU A 128 -28.17 -28.00 -22.50
N ASN A 129 -28.26 -26.79 -21.92
CA ASN A 129 -28.99 -25.66 -22.50
C ASN A 129 -28.10 -24.48 -22.91
N GLY A 130 -26.79 -24.68 -22.98
CA GLY A 130 -25.85 -23.57 -23.05
C GLY A 130 -24.39 -23.92 -22.80
N TRP A 131 -23.62 -22.93 -22.35
CA TRP A 131 -22.21 -23.06 -21.98
C TRP A 131 -21.82 -21.99 -20.97
N ALA A 132 -20.74 -22.21 -20.22
CA ALA A 132 -20.19 -21.24 -19.27
C ALA A 132 -18.67 -21.17 -19.36
N ILE A 133 -18.11 -19.97 -19.17
CA ILE A 133 -16.67 -19.73 -19.04
C ILE A 133 -16.35 -19.44 -17.58
N TRP A 134 -15.51 -20.29 -16.99
CA TRP A 134 -15.10 -20.20 -15.59
C TRP A 134 -13.81 -19.41 -15.42
N PRO A 135 -13.62 -18.74 -14.27
CA PRO A 135 -12.33 -18.17 -13.90
C PRO A 135 -11.28 -19.28 -13.74
N PRO A 136 -9.97 -18.96 -13.87
CA PRO A 136 -8.90 -19.93 -13.71
C PRO A 136 -8.91 -20.63 -12.34
N ILE A 137 -9.34 -19.93 -11.30
CA ILE A 137 -9.54 -20.46 -9.96
C ILE A 137 -11.04 -20.45 -9.71
N PRO A 138 -11.74 -21.59 -9.79
CA PRO A 138 -13.21 -21.63 -9.69
C PRO A 138 -13.72 -21.50 -8.24
N PHE A 139 -13.01 -20.76 -7.38
CA PHE A 139 -13.33 -20.55 -5.96
C PHE A 139 -13.27 -19.06 -5.64
N SER A 140 -14.29 -18.54 -4.95
CA SER A 140 -14.19 -17.27 -4.23
C SER A 140 -13.47 -17.48 -2.90
N TYR A 141 -13.10 -16.39 -2.23
CA TYR A 141 -12.44 -16.45 -0.93
C TYR A 141 -13.31 -17.02 0.19
N ASP A 142 -14.63 -16.98 0.04
CA ASP A 142 -15.63 -17.40 1.02
C ASP A 142 -16.33 -18.71 0.65
N THR A 143 -16.04 -19.28 -0.51
CA THR A 143 -16.63 -20.54 -1.00
C THR A 143 -16.30 -21.70 -0.07
N ILE A 144 -17.33 -22.27 0.54
CA ILE A 144 -17.25 -23.48 1.37
C ILE A 144 -17.26 -24.69 0.43
N ASN A 145 -16.28 -25.57 0.56
CA ASN A 145 -16.19 -26.78 -0.26
C ASN A 145 -16.66 -27.99 0.54
N ASP A 146 -17.79 -28.55 0.13
CA ASP A 146 -18.31 -29.80 0.64
C ASP A 146 -17.76 -30.95 -0.22
N GLY A 147 -17.16 -31.97 0.40
CA GLY A 147 -16.56 -33.09 -0.33
C GLY A 147 -15.04 -33.00 -0.56
N LEU A 148 -14.29 -32.52 0.44
CA LEU A 148 -12.82 -32.58 0.38
C LEU A 148 -12.29 -34.02 0.47
N PRO A 149 -11.19 -34.35 -0.23
CA PRO A 149 -10.55 -35.67 -0.17
C PRO A 149 -10.05 -36.07 1.23
N THR A 150 -9.68 -35.08 2.03
CA THR A 150 -9.19 -35.25 3.40
C THR A 150 -9.85 -34.23 4.33
N PRO A 151 -9.90 -34.49 5.65
CA PRO A 151 -10.41 -33.52 6.62
C PRO A 151 -9.72 -32.17 6.50
N SER A 152 -10.45 -31.08 6.77
CA SER A 152 -9.90 -29.73 6.76
C SER A 152 -8.98 -29.47 7.96
N PRO A 153 -7.88 -28.73 7.81
CA PRO A 153 -7.28 -28.25 6.55
C PRO A 153 -6.76 -29.38 5.66
N SER A 154 -7.13 -29.37 4.38
CA SER A 154 -6.61 -30.32 3.38
C SER A 154 -5.30 -29.81 2.81
N PRO A 155 -4.29 -30.68 2.57
CA PRO A 155 -3.10 -30.30 1.83
C PRO A 155 -3.44 -29.89 0.40
N PRO A 156 -2.50 -29.22 -0.30
CA PRO A 156 -2.64 -28.95 -1.71
C PRO A 156 -2.95 -30.22 -2.52
N THR A 157 -3.83 -30.11 -3.51
CA THR A 157 -4.29 -31.28 -4.29
C THR A 157 -3.14 -32.05 -4.94
N TRP A 158 -2.08 -31.36 -5.36
CA TRP A 158 -0.89 -31.97 -5.96
C TRP A 158 0.00 -32.75 -4.98
N MET A 159 -0.24 -32.65 -3.67
CA MET A 159 0.42 -33.46 -2.64
C MET A 159 -0.38 -34.71 -2.26
N LEU A 160 -1.63 -34.85 -2.72
CA LEU A 160 -2.49 -35.97 -2.38
C LEU A 160 -2.09 -37.24 -3.13
N THR A 161 -2.34 -38.38 -2.51
CA THR A 161 -2.24 -39.69 -3.14
C THR A 161 -3.56 -40.06 -3.82
N ASP A 162 -3.51 -40.90 -4.86
CA ASP A 162 -4.73 -41.37 -5.55
C ASP A 162 -5.75 -42.00 -4.58
N ALA A 163 -5.27 -42.72 -3.57
CA ALA A 163 -6.12 -43.33 -2.54
C ALA A 163 -6.86 -42.30 -1.69
N GLN A 164 -6.26 -41.13 -1.42
CA GLN A 164 -6.94 -40.04 -0.70
C GLN A 164 -8.00 -39.38 -1.60
N CYS A 165 -7.73 -39.27 -2.89
CA CYS A 165 -8.65 -38.66 -3.85
C CYS A 165 -9.92 -39.50 -4.10
N GLN A 166 -9.84 -40.83 -3.98
CA GLN A 166 -11.00 -41.71 -4.10
C GLN A 166 -12.18 -41.35 -3.18
N ALA A 167 -11.91 -40.79 -2.00
CA ALA A 167 -12.97 -40.40 -1.06
C ALA A 167 -13.82 -39.20 -1.56
N ALA A 168 -13.27 -38.39 -2.46
CA ALA A 168 -13.92 -37.21 -3.04
C ALA A 168 -14.25 -37.37 -4.53
N GLU A 169 -13.89 -38.50 -5.13
CA GLU A 169 -14.19 -38.79 -6.53
C GLU A 169 -15.71 -38.98 -6.73
N THR A 170 -16.26 -38.29 -7.71
CA THR A 170 -17.63 -38.52 -8.19
C THR A 170 -17.74 -39.75 -9.11
N ALA A 171 -16.61 -40.22 -9.65
CA ALA A 171 -16.52 -41.41 -10.50
C ALA A 171 -15.30 -42.28 -10.09
N PRO A 172 -15.47 -43.58 -9.82
CA PRO A 172 -14.39 -44.44 -9.33
C PRO A 172 -13.22 -44.58 -10.31
N GLY A 173 -11.99 -44.36 -9.83
CA GLY A 173 -10.75 -44.65 -10.57
C GLY A 173 -10.23 -43.48 -11.40
N ALA A 174 -10.76 -42.27 -11.15
CA ALA A 174 -10.34 -41.05 -11.83
C ALA A 174 -9.09 -40.40 -11.22
N GLY A 175 -8.68 -40.82 -10.02
CA GLY A 175 -7.62 -40.19 -9.26
C GLY A 175 -7.92 -38.72 -8.92
N CYS A 176 -6.89 -37.96 -8.58
CA CYS A 176 -7.01 -36.55 -8.22
C CYS A 176 -7.30 -35.61 -9.42
N ALA A 177 -7.43 -36.14 -10.65
CA ALA A 177 -7.65 -35.33 -11.85
C ALA A 177 -9.07 -34.75 -11.92
N ASN A 178 -10.07 -35.48 -11.43
CA ASN A 178 -11.49 -35.11 -11.54
C ASN A 178 -12.05 -34.46 -10.27
N ILE A 179 -11.21 -34.11 -9.30
CA ILE A 179 -11.61 -33.35 -8.11
C ILE A 179 -11.24 -31.86 -8.29
N PRO A 180 -11.91 -30.93 -7.59
CA PRO A 180 -11.52 -29.52 -7.61
C PRO A 180 -10.08 -29.32 -7.12
N TRP A 181 -9.28 -28.54 -7.86
CA TRP A 181 -7.86 -28.32 -7.58
C TRP A 181 -7.63 -27.15 -6.61
N HIS A 182 -7.13 -27.48 -5.41
CA HIS A 182 -6.69 -26.54 -4.39
C HIS A 182 -5.16 -26.40 -4.41
N TRP A 183 -4.66 -25.37 -5.08
CA TRP A 183 -3.23 -25.18 -5.32
C TRP A 183 -2.39 -24.97 -4.06
N LEU A 184 -2.95 -24.30 -3.06
CA LEU A 184 -2.33 -24.03 -1.76
C LEU A 184 -3.03 -24.77 -0.60
N GLY A 185 -3.91 -25.72 -0.93
CA GLY A 185 -4.72 -26.45 0.04
C GLY A 185 -5.96 -25.66 0.50
N THR A 186 -6.60 -26.17 1.53
CA THR A 186 -7.79 -25.55 2.14
C THR A 186 -7.53 -25.09 3.56
N ASP A 187 -8.37 -24.18 4.06
CA ASP A 187 -8.31 -23.62 5.41
C ASP A 187 -9.12 -24.45 6.43
N ASN A 188 -9.26 -23.99 7.68
CA ASN A 188 -10.05 -24.68 8.71
C ASN A 188 -11.55 -24.80 8.37
N THR A 189 -12.05 -23.98 7.46
CA THR A 189 -13.45 -23.86 7.04
C THR A 189 -13.69 -24.37 5.62
N THR A 190 -12.80 -25.24 5.12
CA THR A 190 -12.83 -25.85 3.78
C THR A 190 -12.69 -24.87 2.60
N ARG A 191 -12.32 -23.62 2.83
CA ARG A 191 -12.15 -22.61 1.76
C ARG A 191 -10.79 -22.75 1.09
N ASP A 192 -10.72 -22.34 -0.18
CA ASP A 192 -9.48 -22.38 -0.95
C ASP A 192 -8.47 -21.31 -0.50
N VAL A 193 -7.26 -21.74 -0.14
CA VAL A 193 -6.21 -20.84 0.39
C VAL A 193 -5.67 -19.90 -0.69
N LEU A 194 -5.60 -20.33 -1.96
CA LEU A 194 -5.10 -19.50 -3.04
C LEU A 194 -6.06 -18.33 -3.34
N ALA A 195 -7.36 -18.59 -3.41
CA ALA A 195 -8.39 -17.56 -3.51
C ALA A 195 -8.28 -16.59 -2.33
N ARG A 196 -8.24 -17.11 -1.09
CA ARG A 196 -8.08 -16.27 0.12
C ARG A 196 -6.83 -15.38 0.07
N VAL A 197 -5.71 -15.89 -0.42
CA VAL A 197 -4.45 -15.13 -0.57
C VAL A 197 -4.58 -14.01 -1.60
N ILE A 198 -5.20 -14.25 -2.76
CA ILE A 198 -5.37 -13.24 -3.83
C ILE A 198 -6.22 -12.07 -3.31
N TYR A 199 -7.37 -12.39 -2.73
CA TYR A 199 -8.27 -11.38 -2.16
C TYR A 199 -7.63 -10.68 -0.94
N GLY A 200 -6.92 -11.43 -0.09
CA GLY A 200 -6.26 -10.87 1.08
C GLY A 200 -5.13 -9.92 0.75
N PHE A 201 -4.31 -10.25 -0.25
CA PHE A 201 -3.31 -9.33 -0.78
C PHE A 201 -3.94 -8.01 -1.25
N ARG A 202 -5.05 -8.06 -2.00
CA ARG A 202 -5.80 -6.86 -2.41
C ARG A 202 -6.24 -6.04 -1.20
N ILE A 203 -6.90 -6.66 -0.22
CA ILE A 203 -7.45 -5.96 0.95
C ILE A 203 -6.33 -5.33 1.78
N SER A 204 -5.25 -6.07 2.05
CA SER A 204 -4.10 -5.56 2.80
C SER A 204 -3.46 -4.35 2.11
N VAL A 205 -3.24 -4.42 0.79
CA VAL A 205 -2.66 -3.30 0.04
C VAL A 205 -3.60 -2.10 -0.01
N LEU A 206 -4.89 -2.29 -0.28
CA LEU A 206 -5.87 -1.19 -0.30
C LEU A 206 -5.96 -0.50 1.05
N PHE A 207 -6.03 -1.28 2.14
CA PHE A 207 -6.04 -0.74 3.49
C PHE A 207 -4.78 0.09 3.77
N GLY A 208 -3.60 -0.47 3.48
CA GLY A 208 -2.33 0.20 3.68
C GLY A 208 -2.20 1.49 2.87
N LEU A 209 -2.61 1.48 1.59
CA LEU A 209 -2.56 2.65 0.72
C LEU A 209 -3.50 3.76 1.19
N ILE A 210 -4.75 3.42 1.54
CA ILE A 210 -5.72 4.40 2.02
C ILE A 210 -5.27 4.99 3.35
N LEU A 211 -4.88 4.13 4.31
CA LEU A 211 -4.42 4.57 5.62
C LEU A 211 -3.19 5.46 5.49
N ALA A 212 -2.17 5.03 4.73
CA ALA A 212 -0.96 5.82 4.52
C ALA A 212 -1.26 7.15 3.82
N ALA A 213 -2.09 7.17 2.78
CA ALA A 213 -2.41 8.39 2.05
C ALA A 213 -3.15 9.41 2.91
N VAL A 214 -4.22 8.99 3.58
CA VAL A 214 -5.06 9.91 4.38
C VAL A 214 -4.34 10.34 5.66
N SER A 215 -3.67 9.41 6.36
CA SER A 215 -2.88 9.76 7.55
C SER A 215 -1.74 10.72 7.23
N SER A 216 -1.07 10.53 6.09
CA SER A 216 -0.01 11.43 5.65
C SER A 216 -0.54 12.80 5.27
N LEU A 217 -1.68 12.89 4.62
CA LEU A 217 -2.31 14.17 4.29
C LEU A 217 -2.62 14.96 5.58
N ILE A 218 -3.27 14.32 6.56
CA ILE A 218 -3.62 14.96 7.84
C ILE A 218 -2.34 15.34 8.61
N GLY A 219 -1.37 14.43 8.71
CA GLY A 219 -0.11 14.67 9.41
C GLY A 219 0.72 15.79 8.79
N VAL A 220 0.77 15.89 7.46
CA VAL A 220 1.43 16.97 6.73
C VAL A 220 0.75 18.31 7.00
N VAL A 221 -0.58 18.37 6.93
CA VAL A 221 -1.32 19.61 7.20
C VAL A 221 -1.10 20.05 8.65
N ALA A 222 -1.26 19.15 9.63
CA ALA A 222 -1.06 19.45 11.04
C ALA A 222 0.39 19.90 11.34
N GLY A 223 1.38 19.15 10.86
CA GLY A 223 2.80 19.49 11.03
C GLY A 223 3.18 20.81 10.35
N ALA A 224 2.64 21.09 9.16
CA ALA A 224 2.87 22.34 8.45
C ALA A 224 2.31 23.54 9.23
N VAL A 225 1.09 23.42 9.77
CA VAL A 225 0.47 24.47 10.60
C VAL A 225 1.29 24.69 11.86
N GLN A 226 1.66 23.63 12.58
CA GLN A 226 2.49 23.73 13.79
C GLN A 226 3.83 24.40 13.51
N GLY A 227 4.55 23.95 12.47
CA GLY A 227 5.86 24.47 12.15
C GLY A 227 5.83 25.90 11.61
N TYR A 228 4.83 26.24 10.79
CA TYR A 228 4.74 27.58 10.20
C TYR A 228 4.35 28.66 11.20
N PHE A 229 3.40 28.39 12.11
CA PHE A 229 2.96 29.39 13.09
C PHE A 229 3.86 29.38 14.32
N GLY A 230 4.24 28.21 14.85
CA GLY A 230 5.06 28.11 16.05
C GLY A 230 4.35 28.63 17.32
N GLY A 231 5.11 28.83 18.40
CA GLY A 231 4.59 29.44 19.63
C GLY A 231 3.44 28.67 20.26
N TRP A 232 2.36 29.37 20.61
CA TRP A 232 1.17 28.78 21.25
C TRP A 232 0.45 27.74 20.38
N VAL A 233 0.39 27.94 19.05
CA VAL A 233 -0.24 26.98 18.13
C VAL A 233 0.50 25.65 18.17
N ASP A 234 1.84 25.71 18.10
CA ASP A 234 2.67 24.52 18.19
C ASP A 234 2.55 23.85 19.56
N LEU A 235 2.63 24.62 20.66
CA LEU A 235 2.52 24.11 22.01
C LEU A 235 1.18 23.39 22.25
N ALA A 236 0.06 23.99 21.84
CA ALA A 236 -1.27 23.39 22.01
C ALA A 236 -1.40 22.05 21.27
N PHE A 237 -0.95 21.98 20.02
CA PHE A 237 -0.96 20.73 19.26
C PHE A 237 -0.01 19.69 19.84
N GLN A 238 1.19 20.08 20.31
CA GLN A 238 2.11 19.15 20.96
C GLN A 238 1.49 18.55 22.24
N ARG A 239 0.85 19.38 23.09
CA ARG A 239 0.13 18.89 24.27
C ARG A 239 -0.99 17.93 23.90
N PHE A 240 -1.78 18.25 22.87
CA PHE A 240 -2.84 17.36 22.39
C PHE A 240 -2.29 16.03 21.90
N ILE A 241 -1.25 16.05 21.06
CA ILE A 241 -0.61 14.84 20.50
C ILE A 241 0.02 13.97 21.59
N GLU A 242 0.63 14.56 22.62
CA GLU A 242 1.19 13.82 23.76
C GLU A 242 0.10 13.06 24.52
N VAL A 243 -1.04 13.70 24.80
CA VAL A 243 -2.19 13.02 25.43
C VAL A 243 -2.77 11.96 24.51
N TRP A 244 -2.94 12.29 23.23
CA TRP A 244 -3.51 11.41 22.22
C TRP A 244 -2.67 10.14 22.00
N GLY A 245 -1.35 10.30 21.93
CA GLY A 245 -0.38 9.21 21.79
C GLY A 245 -0.21 8.37 23.05
N GLY A 246 -0.68 8.84 24.21
CA GLY A 246 -0.73 8.06 25.44
C GLY A 246 -1.83 7.00 25.46
N ILE A 247 -2.80 7.07 24.53
CA ILE A 247 -3.91 6.10 24.43
C ILE A 247 -3.41 4.83 23.73
N PRO A 248 -3.47 3.64 24.36
CA PRO A 248 -3.01 2.42 23.70
C PRO A 248 -4.04 1.96 22.65
N THR A 249 -3.62 2.01 21.39
CA THR A 249 -4.48 1.71 20.22
C THR A 249 -5.07 0.30 20.26
N LEU A 250 -4.27 -0.69 20.67
CA LEU A 250 -4.72 -2.08 20.79
C LEU A 250 -5.87 -2.24 21.78
N TYR A 251 -5.79 -1.61 22.97
CA TYR A 251 -6.88 -1.69 23.96
C TYR A 251 -8.16 -1.07 23.44
N LEU A 252 -8.07 0.04 22.71
CA LEU A 252 -9.25 0.66 22.10
C LEU A 252 -9.89 -0.27 21.06
N ILE A 253 -9.11 -0.93 20.21
CA ILE A 253 -9.61 -1.91 19.24
C ILE A 253 -10.27 -3.09 19.97
N ILE A 254 -9.63 -3.61 21.03
CA ILE A 254 -10.21 -4.69 21.85
C ILE A 254 -11.56 -4.29 22.43
N ILE A 255 -11.65 -3.11 23.04
CA ILE A 255 -12.91 -2.59 23.61
C ILE A 255 -13.98 -2.48 22.51
N ILE A 256 -13.66 -1.90 21.36
CA ILE A 256 -14.63 -1.74 20.26
C ILE A 256 -15.07 -3.10 19.72
N SER A 257 -14.13 -4.03 19.52
CA SER A 257 -14.41 -5.38 19.02
C SER A 257 -15.35 -6.18 19.93
N ALA A 258 -15.37 -5.88 21.23
CA ALA A 258 -16.29 -6.50 22.19
C ALA A 258 -17.76 -6.05 22.04
N PHE A 259 -18.01 -4.88 21.44
CA PHE A 259 -19.37 -4.38 21.20
C PHE A 259 -19.81 -4.55 19.74
N ILE A 260 -18.88 -4.47 18.79
CA ILE A 260 -19.17 -4.48 17.35
C ILE A 260 -18.05 -5.23 16.62
N ALA A 261 -18.40 -6.15 15.71
CA ALA A 261 -17.43 -6.78 14.81
C ALA A 261 -16.81 -5.72 13.86
N PRO A 262 -15.50 -5.44 13.94
CA PRO A 262 -14.90 -4.34 13.19
C PRO A 262 -14.78 -4.72 11.71
N GLY A 263 -15.60 -4.09 10.87
CA GLY A 263 -15.45 -4.17 9.41
C GLY A 263 -14.27 -3.33 8.89
N PHE A 264 -13.96 -3.47 7.60
CA PHE A 264 -12.86 -2.76 6.92
C PHE A 264 -12.82 -1.26 7.25
N PHE A 265 -13.95 -0.55 7.09
CA PHE A 265 -14.01 0.90 7.29
C PHE A 265 -13.95 1.32 8.77
N VAL A 266 -14.48 0.51 9.67
CA VAL A 266 -14.41 0.77 11.12
C VAL A 266 -12.97 0.68 11.58
N LEU A 267 -12.28 -0.41 11.20
CA LEU A 267 -10.87 -0.61 11.53
C LEU A 267 -9.99 0.48 10.90
N LEU A 268 -10.25 0.82 9.63
CA LEU A 268 -9.55 1.90 8.93
C LEU A 268 -9.73 3.24 9.65
N GLY A 269 -10.95 3.57 10.08
CA GLY A 269 -11.26 4.81 10.80
C GLY A 269 -10.56 4.88 12.15
N ILE A 270 -10.60 3.80 12.93
CA ILE A 270 -9.90 3.71 14.22
C ILE A 270 -8.39 3.87 14.00
N MET A 271 -7.81 3.16 13.06
CA MET A 271 -6.38 3.27 12.76
C MET A 271 -6.01 4.68 12.30
N LEU A 272 -6.83 5.28 11.42
CA LEU A 272 -6.62 6.62 10.92
C LEU A 272 -6.61 7.66 12.04
N LEU A 273 -7.43 7.50 13.09
CA LEU A 273 -7.47 8.41 14.24
C LEU A 273 -6.12 8.52 14.97
N PHE A 274 -5.24 7.51 14.88
CA PHE A 274 -3.94 7.52 15.55
C PHE A 274 -2.76 7.64 14.58
N SER A 275 -2.85 7.09 13.36
CA SER A 275 -1.71 7.00 12.44
C SER A 275 -1.22 8.36 11.90
N TRP A 276 -2.08 9.38 11.84
CA TRP A 276 -1.72 10.70 11.28
C TRP A 276 -0.62 11.43 12.07
N VAL A 277 -0.47 11.11 13.35
CA VAL A 277 0.52 11.73 14.25
C VAL A 277 1.96 11.46 13.79
N ALA A 278 2.20 10.32 13.14
CA ALA A 278 3.55 9.85 12.79
C ALA A 278 4.37 10.84 11.95
N LEU A 279 3.72 11.55 11.01
CA LEU A 279 4.40 12.52 10.14
C LEU A 279 4.44 13.94 10.68
N VAL A 280 3.67 14.23 11.72
CA VAL A 280 3.55 15.59 12.26
C VAL A 280 4.90 16.14 12.68
N SER A 281 5.68 15.37 13.45
CA SER A 281 6.98 15.79 13.97
C SER A 281 8.00 16.10 12.87
N VAL A 282 8.03 15.26 11.83
CA VAL A 282 8.93 15.41 10.67
C VAL A 282 8.60 16.69 9.91
N VAL A 283 7.33 16.87 9.54
CA VAL A 283 6.90 18.04 8.77
C VAL A 283 7.03 19.32 9.59
N ARG A 284 6.69 19.26 10.88
CA ARG A 284 6.89 20.37 11.81
C ARG A 284 8.34 20.82 11.84
N ALA A 285 9.30 19.91 11.99
CA ALA A 285 10.73 20.25 12.04
C ALA A 285 11.19 20.93 10.73
N GLU A 286 10.74 20.41 9.58
CA GLU A 286 11.03 20.99 8.28
C GLU A 286 10.46 22.40 8.13
N PHE A 287 9.21 22.63 8.55
CA PHE A 287 8.58 23.95 8.50
C PHE A 287 9.20 24.95 9.49
N LEU A 288 9.55 24.52 10.70
CA LEU A 288 10.26 25.34 11.69
C LEU A 288 11.62 25.80 11.18
N ARG A 289 12.35 24.93 10.48
CA ARG A 289 13.61 25.30 9.83
C ARG A 289 13.35 26.23 8.64
N ALA A 290 12.48 25.82 7.73
CA ALA A 290 12.30 26.48 6.44
C ALA A 290 11.74 27.90 6.56
N ARG A 291 10.89 28.18 7.56
CA ARG A 291 10.33 29.53 7.78
C ARG A 291 11.38 30.60 8.10
N ASN A 292 12.59 30.20 8.50
CA ASN A 292 13.68 31.11 8.84
C ASN A 292 14.56 31.47 7.65
N PHE A 293 14.38 30.84 6.47
CA PHE A 293 15.16 31.13 5.28
C PHE A 293 14.84 32.48 4.65
N GLU A 294 15.83 33.08 3.99
CA GLU A 294 15.74 34.43 3.40
C GLU A 294 14.65 34.53 2.33
N TYR A 295 14.46 33.49 1.50
CA TYR A 295 13.41 33.49 0.48
C TYR A 295 11.99 33.56 1.08
N VAL A 296 11.79 33.02 2.29
CA VAL A 296 10.51 33.12 3.01
C VAL A 296 10.30 34.52 3.56
N ARG A 297 11.36 35.14 4.11
CA ARG A 297 11.33 36.52 4.59
C ARG A 297 11.06 37.49 3.44
N ALA A 298 11.70 37.29 2.30
CA ALA A 298 11.46 38.07 1.08
C ALA A 298 10.01 37.91 0.58
N ALA A 299 9.49 36.68 0.51
CA ALA A 299 8.10 36.43 0.13
C ALA A 299 7.10 37.14 1.07
N ARG A 300 7.38 37.17 2.38
CA ARG A 300 6.58 37.92 3.35
C ARG A 300 6.67 39.43 3.16
N ALA A 301 7.87 39.96 2.89
CA ALA A 301 8.07 41.39 2.62
C ALA A 301 7.33 41.85 1.36
N LEU A 302 7.17 40.96 0.37
CA LEU A 302 6.38 41.18 -0.85
C LEU A 302 4.86 41.04 -0.62
N GLY A 303 4.39 40.81 0.62
CA GLY A 303 2.97 40.78 0.96
C GLY A 303 2.24 39.48 0.60
N LEU A 304 2.95 38.38 0.35
CA LEU A 304 2.29 37.09 0.08
C LEU A 304 1.53 36.59 1.32
N SER A 305 0.35 36.00 1.10
CA SER A 305 -0.43 35.40 2.18
C SER A 305 0.27 34.17 2.77
N ASN A 306 0.04 33.90 4.06
CA ASN A 306 0.62 32.76 4.78
C ASN A 306 0.34 31.42 4.07
N VAL A 307 -0.89 31.22 3.59
CA VAL A 307 -1.28 30.00 2.86
C VAL A 307 -0.48 29.85 1.57
N ARG A 308 -0.28 30.94 0.82
CA ARG A 308 0.54 30.93 -0.41
C ARG A 308 2.01 30.66 -0.10
N ILE A 309 2.54 31.25 0.98
CA ILE A 309 3.89 30.97 1.46
C ILE A 309 4.04 29.48 1.79
N MET A 310 3.13 28.93 2.58
CA MET A 310 3.16 27.52 2.98
C MET A 310 3.08 26.58 1.77
N THR A 311 2.08 26.75 0.90
CA THR A 311 1.80 25.81 -0.19
C THR A 311 2.77 25.91 -1.37
N VAL A 312 3.26 27.12 -1.69
CA VAL A 312 4.13 27.34 -2.86
C VAL A 312 5.62 27.29 -2.49
N HIS A 313 6.00 27.80 -1.33
CA HIS A 313 7.42 27.99 -0.99
C HIS A 313 7.96 27.00 0.05
N LEU A 314 7.17 26.61 1.05
CA LEU A 314 7.65 25.71 2.12
C LEU A 314 7.33 24.25 1.84
N LEU A 315 6.07 23.95 1.52
CA LEU A 315 5.58 22.58 1.38
C LEU A 315 6.36 21.77 0.33
N PRO A 316 6.64 22.27 -0.90
CA PRO A 316 7.38 21.49 -1.88
C PRO A 316 8.79 21.10 -1.42
N ASN A 317 9.42 21.92 -0.58
CA ASN A 317 10.74 21.66 -0.01
C ASN A 317 10.64 20.68 1.18
N ALA A 318 9.63 20.84 2.04
CA ALA A 318 9.39 19.97 3.18
C ALA A 318 8.93 18.55 2.77
N MET A 319 8.24 18.42 1.64
CA MET A 319 7.72 17.13 1.13
C MET A 319 8.82 16.12 0.81
N VAL A 320 10.06 16.55 0.57
CA VAL A 320 11.19 15.63 0.32
C VAL A 320 11.41 14.68 1.51
N ALA A 321 11.34 15.22 2.74
CA ALA A 321 11.44 14.42 3.95
C ALA A 321 10.19 13.54 4.14
N THR A 322 8.99 14.08 3.91
CA THR A 322 7.74 13.31 4.03
C THR A 322 7.69 12.11 3.08
N LEU A 323 8.04 12.32 1.80
CA LEU A 323 8.07 11.26 0.77
C LEU A 323 9.03 10.13 1.14
N THR A 324 10.09 10.43 1.89
CA THR A 324 11.06 9.45 2.39
C THR A 324 10.44 8.50 3.43
N PHE A 325 9.45 8.97 4.20
CA PHE A 325 8.79 8.17 5.23
C PHE A 325 7.56 7.40 4.74
N LEU A 326 6.96 7.80 3.61
CA LEU A 326 5.76 7.14 3.07
C LEU A 326 5.88 5.62 2.92
N PRO A 327 7.00 5.05 2.43
CA PRO A 327 7.11 3.60 2.31
C PRO A 327 7.07 2.89 3.66
N PHE A 328 7.61 3.50 4.72
CA PHE A 328 7.57 2.92 6.07
C PHE A 328 6.17 2.98 6.67
N ILE A 329 5.42 4.06 6.41
CA ILE A 329 4.03 4.20 6.86
C ILE A 329 3.14 3.18 6.16
N LEU A 330 3.34 2.98 4.85
CA LEU A 330 2.60 1.97 4.08
C LEU A 330 2.89 0.55 4.59
N ASN A 331 4.17 0.18 4.74
CA ASN A 331 4.54 -1.13 5.29
C ASN A 331 4.02 -1.32 6.71
N GLY A 332 4.19 -0.31 7.58
CA GLY A 332 3.68 -0.33 8.94
C GLY A 332 2.16 -0.51 9.00
N SER A 333 1.41 0.16 8.12
CA SER A 333 -0.05 0.04 8.04
C SER A 333 -0.49 -1.40 7.70
N ILE A 334 0.18 -2.03 6.73
CA ILE A 334 -0.10 -3.42 6.34
C ILE A 334 0.27 -4.39 7.46
N THR A 335 1.44 -4.20 8.09
CA THR A 335 1.87 -5.01 9.22
C THR A 335 0.88 -4.90 10.37
N THR A 336 0.43 -3.69 10.73
CA THR A 336 -0.53 -3.51 11.82
C THR A 336 -1.86 -4.18 11.53
N LEU A 337 -2.42 -4.04 10.31
CA LEU A 337 -3.63 -4.77 9.93
C LEU A 337 -3.43 -6.29 10.08
N THR A 338 -2.32 -6.81 9.54
CA THR A 338 -1.99 -8.23 9.59
C THR A 338 -1.83 -8.73 11.03
N SER A 339 -1.20 -7.94 11.90
CA SER A 339 -1.06 -8.28 13.33
C SER A 339 -2.40 -8.27 14.06
N LEU A 340 -3.29 -7.32 13.76
CA LEU A 340 -4.63 -7.26 14.36
C LEU A 340 -5.49 -8.44 13.91
N ASP A 341 -5.45 -8.76 12.63
CA ASP A 341 -6.09 -9.93 12.04
C ASP A 341 -5.60 -11.23 12.70
N PHE A 342 -4.28 -11.37 12.87
CA PHE A 342 -3.67 -12.52 13.55
C PHE A 342 -4.10 -12.65 15.02
N LEU A 343 -4.33 -11.52 15.70
CA LEU A 343 -4.81 -11.48 17.08
C LEU A 343 -6.34 -11.66 17.20
N GLY A 344 -7.07 -11.71 16.08
CA GLY A 344 -8.54 -11.83 16.06
C GLY A 344 -9.29 -10.52 16.29
N PHE A 345 -8.61 -9.36 16.25
CA PHE A 345 -9.20 -8.04 16.43
C PHE A 345 -9.27 -7.22 15.12
N GLY A 346 -8.90 -7.84 14.00
CA GLY A 346 -8.87 -7.23 12.68
C GLY A 346 -10.18 -7.41 11.92
N LEU A 347 -10.11 -7.81 10.66
CA LEU A 347 -11.29 -8.02 9.81
C LEU A 347 -12.21 -9.14 10.34
N PRO A 348 -13.52 -9.08 10.06
CA PRO A 348 -14.47 -10.04 10.61
C PRO A 348 -14.23 -11.45 10.06
N PRO A 349 -14.68 -12.50 10.78
CA PRO A 349 -14.57 -13.88 10.33
C PRO A 349 -15.20 -14.09 8.94
N GLY A 350 -14.54 -14.88 8.10
CA GLY A 350 -14.95 -15.11 6.72
C GLY A 350 -14.43 -14.08 5.71
N SER A 351 -13.78 -13.01 6.19
CA SER A 351 -13.03 -12.12 5.30
C SER A 351 -11.72 -12.79 4.81
N PRO A 352 -11.20 -12.41 3.63
CA PRO A 352 -9.94 -12.93 3.13
C PRO A 352 -8.77 -12.26 3.83
N SER A 353 -8.51 -12.63 5.09
CA SER A 353 -7.41 -12.05 5.87
C SER A 353 -6.13 -12.88 5.77
N LEU A 354 -5.00 -12.21 5.50
CA LEU A 354 -3.66 -12.83 5.53
C LEU A 354 -3.18 -13.08 6.98
N GLY A 355 -3.57 -12.23 7.93
CA GLY A 355 -3.24 -12.42 9.35
C GLY A 355 -4.00 -13.58 9.98
N GLU A 356 -5.28 -13.75 9.63
CA GLU A 356 -6.07 -14.92 10.03
C GLU A 356 -5.45 -16.21 9.50
N LEU A 357 -5.00 -16.25 8.23
CA LEU A 357 -4.32 -17.43 7.66
C LEU A 357 -3.05 -17.81 8.46
N LEU A 358 -2.28 -16.82 8.91
CA LEU A 358 -1.13 -17.08 9.79
C LEU A 358 -1.56 -17.62 11.15
N ALA A 359 -2.65 -17.12 11.73
CA ALA A 359 -3.19 -17.62 12.99
C ALA A 359 -3.63 -19.09 12.86
N GLN A 360 -4.34 -19.42 11.78
CA GLN A 360 -4.69 -20.80 11.46
C GLN A 360 -3.45 -21.69 11.26
N GLY A 361 -2.40 -21.18 10.61
CA GLY A 361 -1.13 -21.88 10.47
C GLY A 361 -0.44 -22.15 11.81
N LYS A 362 -0.55 -21.23 12.79
CA LYS A 362 -0.07 -21.44 14.16
C LYS A 362 -0.84 -22.55 14.87
N ASP A 363 -2.16 -22.60 14.66
CA ASP A 363 -3.04 -23.55 15.35
C ASP A 363 -3.04 -24.94 14.70
N ASN A 364 -2.60 -25.05 13.45
CA ASN A 364 -2.53 -26.31 12.69
C ASN A 364 -1.10 -26.65 12.28
N LEU A 365 -0.26 -27.07 13.23
CA LEU A 365 1.14 -27.42 12.96
C LEU A 365 1.31 -28.61 12.00
N THR A 366 0.29 -29.46 11.86
CA THR A 366 0.23 -30.57 10.90
C THR A 366 -0.11 -30.12 9.48
N ALA A 367 -0.55 -28.88 9.30
CA ALA A 367 -0.90 -28.27 8.02
C ALA A 367 0.06 -27.10 7.68
N PRO A 368 1.36 -27.37 7.47
CA PRO A 368 2.37 -26.32 7.32
C PRO A 368 2.14 -25.42 6.09
N TRP A 369 1.41 -25.89 5.07
CA TRP A 369 1.07 -25.08 3.90
C TRP A 369 0.26 -23.82 4.25
N LEU A 370 -0.56 -23.83 5.31
CA LEU A 370 -1.30 -22.64 5.75
C LEU A 370 -0.36 -21.53 6.22
N GLY A 371 0.49 -21.86 7.20
CA GLY A 371 1.46 -20.92 7.75
C GLY A 371 2.47 -20.47 6.70
N LEU A 372 2.98 -21.39 5.87
CA LEU A 372 3.93 -21.07 4.80
C LEU A 372 3.31 -20.17 3.73
N SER A 373 2.06 -20.42 3.31
CA SER A 373 1.39 -19.59 2.30
C SER A 373 1.20 -18.16 2.81
N GLY A 374 0.65 -17.99 4.02
CA GLY A 374 0.51 -16.68 4.64
C GLY A 374 1.85 -15.96 4.79
N PHE A 375 2.86 -16.66 5.33
CA PHE A 375 4.19 -16.11 5.54
C PHE A 375 4.85 -15.65 4.23
N LEU A 376 4.88 -16.50 3.20
CA LEU A 376 5.53 -16.18 1.93
C LEU A 376 4.86 -14.99 1.24
N VAL A 377 3.53 -14.90 1.29
CA VAL A 377 2.78 -13.79 0.69
C VAL A 377 3.08 -12.48 1.41
N ILE A 378 3.02 -12.46 2.75
CA ILE A 378 3.31 -11.26 3.54
C ILE A 378 4.77 -10.86 3.39
N ALA A 379 5.71 -11.81 3.48
CA ALA A 379 7.13 -11.55 3.33
C ALA A 379 7.48 -10.98 1.96
N ALA A 380 6.92 -11.57 0.88
CA ALA A 380 7.11 -11.07 -0.48
C ALA A 380 6.48 -9.69 -0.66
N MET A 381 5.23 -9.49 -0.22
CA MET A 381 4.55 -8.20 -0.30
C MET A 381 5.34 -7.08 0.39
N LEU A 382 5.75 -7.29 1.65
CA LEU A 382 6.49 -6.28 2.42
C LEU A 382 7.88 -6.05 1.84
N SER A 383 8.58 -7.09 1.40
CA SER A 383 9.90 -6.95 0.78
C SER A 383 9.83 -6.15 -0.53
N LEU A 384 8.85 -6.44 -1.39
CA LEU A 384 8.62 -5.69 -2.62
C LEU A 384 8.34 -4.20 -2.33
N LEU A 385 7.50 -3.91 -1.33
CA LEU A 385 7.18 -2.55 -0.91
C LEU A 385 8.39 -1.82 -0.31
N VAL A 386 9.20 -2.49 0.51
CA VAL A 386 10.43 -1.93 1.06
C VAL A 386 11.41 -1.56 -0.05
N PHE A 387 11.72 -2.47 -0.97
CA PHE A 387 12.66 -2.17 -2.06
C PHE A 387 12.13 -1.10 -3.01
N ALA A 388 10.83 -1.14 -3.35
CA ALA A 388 10.19 -0.07 -4.13
C ALA A 388 10.30 1.28 -3.40
N GLY A 389 10.07 1.27 -2.09
CA GLY A 389 10.21 2.43 -1.22
C GLY A 389 11.61 3.02 -1.17
N GLU A 390 12.64 2.18 -1.11
CA GLU A 390 14.03 2.62 -1.19
C GLU A 390 14.35 3.32 -2.51
N ALA A 391 13.85 2.78 -3.64
CA ALA A 391 14.02 3.43 -4.94
C ALA A 391 13.28 4.78 -5.00
N VAL A 392 12.07 4.88 -4.41
CA VAL A 392 11.38 6.17 -4.28
C VAL A 392 12.22 7.14 -3.45
N ARG A 393 12.70 6.74 -2.27
CA ARG A 393 13.56 7.58 -1.42
C ARG A 393 14.80 8.05 -2.18
N ASP A 394 15.48 7.15 -2.88
CA ASP A 394 16.66 7.44 -3.69
C ASP A 394 16.39 8.44 -4.81
N ALA A 395 15.21 8.38 -5.42
CA ALA A 395 14.80 9.32 -6.46
C ALA A 395 14.68 10.75 -5.92
N PHE A 396 14.30 10.90 -4.65
CA PHE A 396 14.11 12.20 -4.00
C PHE A 396 15.32 12.68 -3.18
N ASP A 397 16.40 11.90 -3.07
CA ASP A 397 17.63 12.27 -2.36
C ASP A 397 18.40 13.40 -3.08
N PRO A 398 18.54 14.59 -2.48
CA PRO A 398 19.27 15.72 -3.08
C PRO A 398 20.79 15.52 -3.12
N ARG A 399 21.38 14.55 -2.41
CA ARG A 399 22.83 14.30 -2.46
C ARG A 399 23.23 13.54 -3.72
N LYS A 400 22.31 12.78 -4.31
CA LYS A 400 22.53 12.02 -5.55
C LYS A 400 22.36 12.86 -6.82
N THR A 401 21.98 14.14 -6.70
CA THR A 401 21.75 15.04 -7.86
C THR A 401 22.99 15.83 -8.31
N PHE A 402 24.10 15.80 -7.56
CA PHE A 402 25.32 16.58 -7.86
C PHE A 402 26.55 15.74 -8.24
N ARG A 403 26.36 14.57 -8.88
CA ARG A 403 27.47 13.75 -9.40
C ARG A 403 27.62 13.87 -10.90
#